data_AF-A0A817Z0E9-F1
#
_entry.id   AF-A0A817Z0E9-F1
#
_cell.length_a   1.000
_cell.length_b   1.000
_cell.length_c   1.000
_cell.angle_alpha   90.00
_cell.angle_beta   90.00
_cell.angle_gamma   90.00
#
_symmetry.space_group_name_H-M   'P 1'
#
loop_
_entity.id
_entity.type
_entity.pdbx_description
1 polymer ?
#
loop_
_entity_poly.entity_id
_entity_poly.type
_entity_poly.pdbx_seq_one_letter_code
_entity_poly.pdbx_strand_id
1 'polypeptide(L)'
;MNCFEHLSNELLLDIFEFINPRHLFYHFWNINSRLNNLLLSIKHLRLVIDETESHELISALAPHAGLLTVNTWDDIDLHKFRNLYSLKLARPTQIQLKQIRADTMPNLT
;
A
#
# COMPACT_ATOMS: atom_id res chain seq x y z
N MET A 1 -24.95 -12.17 -12.34
CA MET A 1 -25.19 -10.70 -12.40
C MET A 1 -24.42 -10.09 -11.25
N ASN A 2 -23.29 -9.44 -11.54
CA ASN A 2 -22.42 -8.89 -10.49
C ASN A 2 -22.95 -7.55 -9.99
N CYS A 3 -23.82 -7.58 -8.98
CA CYS A 3 -24.34 -6.37 -8.32
C CYS A 3 -23.23 -5.44 -7.80
N PHE A 4 -22.03 -5.98 -7.57
CA PHE A 4 -20.87 -5.26 -7.06
C PHE A 4 -20.40 -4.12 -7.98
N GLU A 5 -20.50 -4.28 -9.30
CA GLU A 5 -20.10 -3.24 -10.26
C GLU A 5 -21.09 -2.06 -10.33
N HIS A 6 -22.31 -2.25 -9.83
CA HIS A 6 -23.32 -1.20 -9.78
C HIS A 6 -23.29 -0.42 -8.46
N LEU A 7 -22.47 -0.83 -7.49
CA LEU A 7 -22.29 -0.08 -6.25
C LEU A 7 -21.63 1.26 -6.56
N SER A 8 -22.08 2.29 -5.83
CA SER A 8 -21.49 3.62 -5.91
C SER A 8 -20.04 3.59 -5.41
N ASN A 9 -19.26 4.58 -5.84
CA ASN A 9 -17.84 4.66 -5.46
C ASN A 9 -17.69 4.84 -3.95
N GLU A 10 -18.59 5.60 -3.33
CA GLU A 10 -18.62 5.87 -1.89
C GLU A 10 -18.84 4.57 -1.11
N LEU A 11 -19.84 3.76 -1.50
CA LEU A 11 -20.10 2.50 -0.82
C LEU A 11 -18.94 1.49 -0.98
N LEU A 12 -18.31 1.48 -2.16
CA LEU A 12 -17.14 0.63 -2.39
C LEU A 12 -15.95 1.06 -1.53
N LEU A 13 -15.71 2.37 -1.39
CA LEU A 13 -14.64 2.88 -0.52
C LEU A 13 -14.91 2.54 0.93
N ASP A 14 -16.15 2.74 1.41
CA ASP A 14 -16.55 2.35 2.76
C ASP A 14 -16.29 0.86 3.00
N ILE A 15 -16.62 -0.03 2.05
CA ILE A 15 -16.32 -1.46 2.16
C ILE A 15 -14.81 -1.72 2.17
N PHE A 16 -14.06 -1.05 1.29
CA PHE A 16 -12.62 -1.25 1.14
C PHE A 16 -11.83 -0.84 2.38
N GLU A 17 -12.30 0.15 3.15
CA GLU A 17 -11.66 0.54 4.42
C GLU A 17 -11.56 -0.61 5.44
N PHE A 18 -12.48 -1.59 5.37
CA PHE A 18 -12.48 -2.75 6.27
C PHE A 18 -11.66 -3.94 5.77
N ILE A 19 -11.13 -3.87 4.54
CA ILE A 19 -10.44 -4.99 3.89
C ILE A 19 -8.95 -4.66 3.79
N ASN A 20 -8.10 -5.64 4.07
CA ASN A 20 -6.65 -5.46 3.90
C ASN A 20 -6.34 -5.12 2.42
N PRO A 21 -5.55 -4.05 2.14
CA PRO A 21 -5.17 -3.66 0.79
C PRO A 21 -4.59 -4.78 -0.07
N ARG A 22 -3.90 -5.75 0.54
CA ARG A 22 -3.41 -6.94 -0.15
C ARG A 22 -4.53 -7.78 -0.74
N HIS A 23 -5.58 -8.04 0.03
CA HIS A 23 -6.73 -8.78 -0.45
C HIS A 23 -7.47 -7.98 -1.51
N LEU A 24 -7.59 -6.67 -1.33
CA LEU A 24 -8.17 -5.81 -2.36
C LEU A 24 -7.39 -5.89 -3.67
N PHE A 25 -6.06 -5.85 -3.61
CA PHE A 25 -5.20 -5.97 -4.79
C PHE A 25 -5.41 -7.32 -5.48
N TYR A 26 -5.21 -8.44 -4.78
CA TYR A 26 -5.30 -9.75 -5.43
C TYR A 26 -6.69 -10.11 -5.95
N HIS A 27 -7.76 -9.55 -5.37
CA HIS A 27 -9.13 -9.85 -5.79
C HIS A 27 -9.73 -8.85 -6.76
N PHE A 28 -9.32 -7.58 -6.75
CA PHE A 28 -9.95 -6.52 -7.55
C PHE A 28 -9.01 -5.84 -8.55
N TRP A 29 -7.68 -5.98 -8.39
CA TRP A 29 -6.73 -5.39 -9.32
C TRP A 29 -6.90 -5.99 -10.72
N ASN A 30 -6.84 -5.13 -11.73
CA ASN A 30 -7.01 -5.47 -13.14
C ASN A 30 -8.38 -6.03 -13.55
N ILE A 31 -9.39 -6.05 -12.66
CA ILE A 31 -10.78 -6.33 -13.08
C ILE A 31 -11.28 -5.21 -13.98
N ASN A 32 -11.17 -3.96 -13.53
CA ASN A 32 -11.45 -2.77 -14.32
C ASN A 32 -10.74 -1.55 -13.74
N SER A 33 -10.60 -0.51 -14.56
CA SER A 33 -9.91 0.73 -14.16
C SER A 33 -10.60 1.48 -13.02
N ARG A 34 -11.93 1.38 -12.91
CA ARG A 34 -12.68 2.02 -11.81
C ARG A 34 -12.24 1.45 -10.46
N LEU A 35 -12.18 0.12 -10.33
CA LEU A 35 -11.77 -0.55 -9.09
C LEU A 35 -10.30 -0.28 -8.75
N ASN A 36 -9.41 -0.28 -9.76
CA ASN A 36 -8.01 0.11 -9.55
C ASN A 36 -7.91 1.52 -8.98
N ASN A 37 -8.62 2.49 -9.58
CA ASN A 37 -8.62 3.88 -9.11
C ASN A 37 -9.21 4.01 -7.70
N LEU A 38 -10.28 3.28 -7.39
CA LEU A 38 -10.87 3.26 -6.06
C LEU A 38 -9.88 2.75 -5.01
N LEU A 39 -9.20 1.64 -5.29
CA LEU A 39 -8.19 1.08 -4.40
C LEU A 39 -7.05 2.08 -4.13
N LEU A 40 -6.56 2.75 -5.18
CA LEU A 40 -5.51 3.77 -5.06
C LEU A 40 -5.98 5.07 -4.36
N SER A 41 -7.29 5.26 -4.21
CA SER A 41 -7.88 6.42 -3.54
C SER A 41 -8.19 6.19 -2.05
N ILE A 42 -8.00 4.97 -1.54
CA ILE A 42 -8.20 4.65 -0.13
C ILE A 42 -7.28 5.54 0.71
N LYS A 43 -7.89 6.33 1.59
CA LYS A 43 -7.15 7.19 2.51
C LYS A 43 -6.45 6.32 3.55
N HIS A 44 -5.24 6.73 3.94
CA HIS A 44 -4.48 6.03 4.97
C HIS A 44 -4.18 4.56 4.66
N LEU A 45 -3.92 4.25 3.38
CA LEU A 45 -3.56 2.90 2.94
C LEU A 45 -2.41 2.34 3.80
N ARG A 46 -2.71 1.26 4.52
CA ARG A 46 -1.76 0.54 5.37
C ARG A 46 -1.22 -0.65 4.61
N LEU A 47 0.08 -0.63 4.32
CA LEU A 47 0.77 -1.74 3.71
C LEU A 47 1.61 -2.50 4.73
N VAL A 48 1.51 -3.83 4.71
CA VAL A 48 2.38 -4.73 5.46
C VAL A 48 3.14 -5.56 4.43
N ILE A 49 4.46 -5.50 4.48
CA ILE A 49 5.32 -6.25 3.57
C ILE A 49 6.01 -7.36 4.36
N ASP A 50 5.65 -8.58 4.02
CA ASP A 50 6.26 -9.82 4.48
C ASP A 50 7.01 -10.50 3.30
N GLU A 51 7.68 -11.61 3.56
CA GLU A 51 8.49 -12.37 2.59
C GLU A 51 7.69 -12.90 1.37
N THR A 52 6.35 -12.84 1.40
CA THR A 52 5.48 -13.39 0.36
C THR A 52 4.91 -12.36 -0.62
N GLU A 53 5.11 -11.07 -0.36
CA GLU A 53 4.45 -10.03 -1.14
C GLU A 53 5.08 -9.84 -2.51
N SER A 54 4.25 -9.71 -3.55
CA SER A 54 4.75 -9.59 -4.92
C SER A 54 5.30 -8.19 -5.21
N HIS A 55 6.34 -8.12 -6.06
CA HIS A 55 6.88 -6.84 -6.54
C HIS A 55 5.82 -5.98 -7.26
N GLU A 56 4.84 -6.60 -7.91
CA GLU A 56 3.74 -5.91 -8.58
C GLU A 56 2.85 -5.17 -7.58
N LEU A 57 2.43 -5.84 -6.50
CA LEU A 57 1.63 -5.26 -5.43
C LEU A 57 2.37 -4.09 -4.78
N ILE A 58 3.64 -4.30 -4.43
CA ILE A 58 4.48 -3.25 -3.83
C ILE A 58 4.57 -2.05 -4.80
N SER A 59 4.82 -2.28 -6.09
CA SER A 59 4.99 -1.20 -7.06
C SER A 59 3.70 -0.42 -7.29
N ALA A 60 2.55 -1.09 -7.27
CA ALA A 60 1.25 -0.46 -7.44
C ALA A 60 0.82 0.37 -6.22
N LEU A 61 1.04 -0.17 -5.01
CA LEU A 61 0.51 0.41 -3.77
C LEU A 61 1.48 1.33 -3.04
N ALA A 62 2.79 1.15 -3.20
CA ALA A 62 3.80 1.92 -2.46
C ALA A 62 3.64 3.44 -2.60
N PRO A 63 3.35 4.03 -3.78
CA PRO A 63 3.17 5.46 -3.90
C PRO A 63 1.99 6.00 -3.09
N HIS A 64 1.00 5.16 -2.78
CA HIS A 64 -0.24 5.54 -2.09
C HIS A 64 -0.24 5.14 -0.61
N ALA A 65 0.75 4.36 -0.17
CA ALA A 65 0.86 3.89 1.19
C ALA A 65 1.23 5.04 2.16
N GLY A 66 0.38 5.23 3.16
CA GLY A 66 0.60 6.20 4.24
C GLY A 66 1.23 5.57 5.48
N LEU A 67 0.90 4.31 5.74
CA LEU A 67 1.54 3.50 6.77
C LEU A 67 2.22 2.29 6.15
N LEU A 68 3.48 2.07 6.49
CA LEU A 68 4.23 0.90 6.07
C LEU A 68 4.75 0.13 7.28
N THR A 69 4.51 -1.17 7.29
CA THR A 69 5.22 -2.12 8.15
C THR A 69 6.03 -3.07 7.29
N VAL A 70 7.34 -3.12 7.51
CA VAL A 70 8.25 -4.06 6.85
C VAL A 70 8.64 -5.15 7.83
N ASN A 71 8.32 -6.39 7.50
CA ASN A 71 8.58 -7.58 8.29
C ASN A 71 9.16 -8.70 7.41
N THR A 72 10.15 -8.33 6.62
CA THR A 72 10.99 -9.25 5.85
C THR A 72 12.46 -8.90 6.08
N TRP A 73 13.36 -9.84 5.78
CA TRP A 73 14.79 -9.61 5.67
C TRP A 73 15.20 -9.01 4.32
N ASP A 74 14.28 -8.98 3.36
CA ASP A 74 14.55 -8.45 2.03
C ASP A 74 14.79 -6.94 2.06
N ASP A 75 15.72 -6.49 1.22
CA ASP A 75 15.91 -5.07 1.00
C ASP A 75 14.72 -4.51 0.21
N ILE A 76 14.02 -3.57 0.85
CA ILE A 76 12.90 -2.85 0.27
C ILE A 76 13.40 -1.45 -0.06
N ASP A 77 13.14 -1.04 -1.30
CA ASP A 77 13.35 0.34 -1.72
C ASP A 77 12.27 1.24 -1.11
N LEU A 78 12.62 1.90 -0.01
CA LEU A 78 11.73 2.80 0.71
C LEU A 78 11.48 4.10 -0.07
N HIS A 79 12.26 4.43 -1.10
CA HIS A 79 12.03 5.62 -1.94
C HIS A 79 10.72 5.55 -2.76
N LYS A 80 10.15 4.34 -2.90
CA LYS A 80 8.85 4.13 -3.53
C LYS A 80 7.68 4.65 -2.69
N PHE A 81 7.91 4.93 -1.40
CA PHE A 81 6.88 5.21 -0.41
C PHE A 81 6.87 6.69 0.01
N ARG A 82 6.63 7.58 -0.96
CA ARG A 82 6.78 9.04 -0.76
C ARG A 82 5.74 9.68 0.16
N ASN A 83 4.58 9.03 0.31
CA ASN A 83 3.46 9.53 1.12
C ASN A 83 3.43 8.96 2.54
N LEU A 84 4.51 8.32 2.99
CA LEU A 84 4.59 7.75 4.33
C LEU A 84 4.58 8.83 5.40
N TYR A 85 3.69 8.65 6.37
CA TYR A 85 3.72 9.34 7.65
C TYR A 85 3.97 8.40 8.83
N SER A 86 3.95 7.08 8.61
CA SER A 86 4.29 6.09 9.63
C SER A 86 5.07 4.93 9.03
N LEU A 87 6.24 4.62 9.61
CA LEU A 87 7.10 3.52 9.20
C LEU A 87 7.43 2.63 10.40
N LYS A 88 7.21 1.32 10.26
CA LYS A 88 7.65 0.32 11.23
C LYS A 88 8.55 -0.70 10.54
N LEU A 89 9.79 -0.81 10.99
CA LEU A 89 10.74 -1.83 10.52
C LEU A 89 10.92 -2.88 11.63
N ALA A 90 10.47 -4.11 11.39
CA ALA A 90 10.66 -5.20 12.35
C ALA A 90 12.10 -5.74 12.32
N ARG A 91 12.73 -5.71 11.14
CA ARG A 91 14.06 -6.27 10.88
C ARG A 91 14.87 -5.32 9.97
N PRO A 92 15.24 -4.12 10.46
CA PRO A 92 15.85 -3.10 9.62
C PRO A 92 17.23 -3.52 9.10
N THR A 93 17.47 -3.38 7.79
CA THR A 93 18.80 -3.49 7.20
C THR A 93 19.53 -2.14 7.23
N GLN A 94 20.88 -2.14 7.17
CA GLN A 94 21.63 -0.87 7.07
C GLN A 94 21.26 -0.06 5.82
N ILE A 95 20.87 -0.73 4.74
CA ILE A 95 20.47 -0.08 3.49
C ILE A 95 19.16 0.67 3.71
N GLN A 96 18.15 0.01 4.29
CA GLN A 96 16.87 0.64 4.63
C GLN A 96 17.06 1.84 5.57
N LEU A 97 17.88 1.70 6.62
CA LEU A 97 18.14 2.79 7.56
C LEU A 97 18.78 4.02 6.89
N LYS A 98 19.65 3.82 5.89
CA LYS A 98 20.28 4.93 5.13
C LYS A 98 19.30 5.65 4.20
N GLN A 99 18.19 5.02 3.83
CA GLN A 99 17.14 5.61 2.97
C GLN A 99 16.16 6.48 3.75
N ILE A 100 16.04 6.28 5.08
CA ILE A 100 15.20 7.09 5.95
C ILE A 100 15.85 8.47 6.09
N ARG A 101 15.33 9.43 5.34
CA ARG A 101 15.80 10.82 5.33
C ARG A 101 14.62 11.76 5.12
N ALA A 102 14.74 12.98 5.63
CA ALA A 102 13.68 13.98 5.55
C ALA A 102 13.38 14.41 4.10
N ASP A 103 14.36 14.34 3.19
CA ASP A 103 14.20 14.66 1.77
C ASP A 103 13.43 13.57 0.99
N THR A 104 13.50 12.32 1.44
CA THR A 104 12.85 11.18 0.77
C THR A 104 11.48 10.86 1.36
N MET A 105 11.28 11.14 2.65
CA MET A 105 10.05 10.88 3.39
C MET A 105 9.66 12.10 4.23
N PRO A 106 9.24 13.21 3.60
CA PRO A 106 9.02 14.47 4.30
C PRO A 106 7.87 14.42 5.33
N ASN A 107 6.96 13.47 5.18
CA ASN A 107 5.78 13.33 6.04
C ASN A 107 6.01 12.36 7.22
N LEU A 108 7.17 11.69 7.29
CA LEU A 108 7.48 10.72 8.33
C LEU A 108 7.82 11.44 9.64
N THR A 109 6.93 11.32 10.63
CA THR A 109 7.05 11.93 11.97
C THR A 109 7.37 10.91 13.04
#